data_AF-A0A182N7J3-F1
#
_entry.id   AF-A0A182N7J3-F1
#
_cell.length_a   1.000
_cell.length_b   1.000
_cell.length_c   1.000
_cell.angle_alpha   90.00
_cell.angle_beta   90.00
_cell.angle_gamma   90.00
#
_symmetry.space_group_name_H-M   'P 1'
#
loop_
_entity.id
_entity.type
_entity.pdbx_description
1 polymer ?
#
loop_
_entity_poly.entity_id
_entity_poly.type
_entity_poly.pdbx_seq_one_letter_code
_entity_poly.pdbx_strand_id
1 'polypeptide(L)'
;MRYPSFRPFSNTGVMLDFSFTLFVSVLLGLGLMWLAGRYFLKEDVVYIPDNCRRHAWKSVKLLSRSCVCSVCDTSMSSNGHFCESCGVCSDNGCVRKADEKFPCKQLRIRTRADDGSTSRHLWIKGNLPLGSECCVCQEDIDQTSELGLFGQRCAWCQRMAHDKCFSEVSSTLCDFGPFKEMIFPPKCILASRSKVAPKVHLTGIIPPEWKANWRPLIVVANSKSGSSGADQVVALMRGILHPLQVFELGQHGPHEALQWAIHAAPTRCRILVAGGDGTVGWVLNTILQMKVEPHPEVAILPLGTGNDLSRVLGWGAEGPDEFDPIAYLTRISHAETVQLDRWLAEINTHSSLARFHVPGFSQSRHFYMYNYLSVGVDALVTLNFHKARESSFYLYSSRFVNKLLYLCFGTQQVVQQDCVELEKHLELYLDGVRIELPSLQSVVVLNIDSWGAGVKLWEMSKNSPTHSIMKEIHSISDGILEVFGVVSSFHIAQLQVGLSKPVRLGQAKSVRIVLKRTLPMQADGEPWMQSPCDINIQHYGQATMLKDVKK
;
A
#
# COMPACT_ATOMS: atom_id res chain seq x y z
N MET A 1 -2.94 -52.13 78.99
CA MET A 1 -2.02 -51.84 77.86
C MET A 1 -2.89 -51.36 76.69
N ARG A 2 -2.73 -50.20 76.05
CA ARG A 2 -1.58 -49.34 75.78
C ARG A 2 -2.02 -47.85 75.69
N TYR A 3 -1.09 -46.95 75.98
CA TYR A 3 -1.16 -45.50 75.82
C TYR A 3 -1.06 -45.05 74.33
N PRO A 4 -1.51 -43.83 73.98
CA PRO A 4 -1.33 -43.24 72.65
C PRO A 4 0.05 -42.57 72.49
N SER A 5 0.61 -42.63 71.28
CA SER A 5 1.87 -41.99 70.89
C SER A 5 1.63 -40.66 70.18
N PHE A 6 2.28 -39.61 70.67
CA PHE A 6 2.45 -38.32 69.98
C PHE A 6 3.49 -38.46 68.84
N ARG A 7 3.20 -37.91 67.66
CA ARG A 7 4.20 -37.61 66.62
C ARG A 7 4.36 -36.08 66.50
N PRO A 8 5.59 -35.56 66.31
CA PRO A 8 5.84 -34.13 66.12
C PRO A 8 5.59 -33.71 64.66
N PHE A 9 5.03 -32.52 64.48
CA PHE A 9 4.93 -31.83 63.19
C PHE A 9 6.31 -31.29 62.79
N SER A 10 6.86 -31.72 61.65
CA SER A 10 7.99 -31.06 60.98
C SER A 10 7.48 -30.12 59.90
N ASN A 11 7.45 -28.81 60.21
CA ASN A 11 6.85 -27.74 59.40
C ASN A 11 7.83 -27.12 58.37
N THR A 12 8.92 -27.82 58.01
CA THR A 12 10.02 -27.25 57.22
C THR A 12 9.88 -27.40 55.70
N GLY A 13 9.00 -28.29 55.21
CA GLY A 13 8.78 -28.47 53.76
C GLY A 13 7.90 -27.39 53.11
N VAL A 14 6.91 -26.87 53.84
CA VAL A 14 5.89 -25.97 53.28
C VAL A 14 6.42 -24.55 53.02
N MET A 15 7.38 -24.07 53.81
CA MET A 15 7.97 -22.73 53.60
C MET A 15 8.89 -22.65 52.37
N LEU A 16 9.60 -23.72 52.03
CA LEU A 16 10.51 -23.76 50.88
C LEU A 16 9.75 -23.78 49.55
N ASP A 17 8.65 -24.54 49.47
CA ASP A 17 7.79 -24.58 48.28
C ASP A 17 7.07 -23.26 48.03
N PHE A 18 6.63 -22.57 49.10
CA PHE A 18 5.99 -21.26 48.98
C PHE A 18 6.98 -20.19 48.49
N SER A 19 8.22 -20.22 48.98
CA SER A 19 9.29 -19.31 48.55
C SER A 19 9.71 -19.54 47.09
N PHE A 20 9.77 -20.79 46.64
CA PHE A 20 10.12 -21.11 45.26
C PHE A 20 9.00 -20.71 44.28
N THR A 21 7.75 -20.98 44.63
CA THR A 21 6.59 -20.61 43.80
C THR A 21 6.44 -19.10 43.67
N LEU A 22 6.66 -18.36 44.76
CA LEU A 22 6.65 -16.89 44.75
C LEU A 22 7.79 -16.33 43.90
N PHE A 23 9.00 -16.91 44.01
CA PHE A 23 10.15 -16.51 43.21
C PHE A 23 9.94 -16.71 41.70
N VAL A 24 9.41 -17.87 41.30
CA VAL A 24 9.06 -18.16 39.90
C VAL A 24 7.97 -17.22 39.40
N SER A 25 6.96 -16.93 40.22
CA SER A 25 5.86 -16.02 39.86
C SER A 25 6.34 -14.58 39.67
N VAL A 26 7.26 -14.11 40.52
CA VAL A 26 7.87 -12.77 40.39
C VAL A 26 8.75 -12.70 39.13
N LEU A 27 9.53 -13.74 38.83
CA LEU A 27 10.33 -13.79 37.61
C LEU A 27 9.47 -13.82 36.34
N LEU A 28 8.36 -14.58 36.35
CA LEU A 28 7.37 -14.57 35.27
C LEU A 28 6.70 -13.21 35.13
N GLY A 29 6.32 -12.57 36.25
CA GLY A 29 5.75 -11.22 36.26
C GLY A 29 6.70 -10.16 35.72
N LEU A 30 7.98 -10.19 36.12
CA LEU A 30 9.02 -9.30 35.60
C LEU A 30 9.33 -9.60 34.12
N GLY A 31 9.35 -10.87 33.72
CA GLY A 31 9.51 -11.28 32.33
C GLY A 31 8.36 -10.82 31.44
N LEU A 32 7.12 -10.94 31.91
CA LEU A 32 5.93 -10.42 31.23
C LEU A 32 5.90 -8.89 31.20
N MET A 33 6.29 -8.21 32.28
CA MET A 33 6.45 -6.75 32.29
C MET A 33 7.58 -6.28 31.38
N TRP A 34 8.66 -7.04 31.24
CA TRP A 34 9.75 -6.72 30.32
C TRP A 34 9.35 -6.99 28.86
N LEU A 35 8.60 -8.06 28.60
CA LEU A 35 8.03 -8.35 27.28
C LEU A 35 6.95 -7.33 26.91
N ALA A 36 6.05 -7.00 27.82
CA ALA A 36 5.06 -5.94 27.67
C ALA A 36 5.75 -4.59 27.50
N GLY A 37 6.76 -4.29 28.32
CA GLY A 37 7.61 -3.11 28.20
C GLY A 37 8.27 -3.04 26.82
N ARG A 38 8.86 -4.12 26.31
CA ARG A 38 9.41 -4.16 24.94
C ARG A 38 8.36 -4.08 23.84
N TYR A 39 7.15 -4.57 24.10
CA TYR A 39 6.05 -4.54 23.14
C TYR A 39 5.44 -3.14 23.06
N PHE A 40 5.23 -2.49 24.20
CA PHE A 40 4.70 -1.12 24.32
C PHE A 40 5.78 -0.04 24.05
N LEU A 41 7.05 -0.34 24.31
CA LEU A 41 8.23 0.48 23.95
C LEU A 41 8.85 0.03 22.63
N LYS A 42 8.11 -0.69 21.78
CA LYS A 42 8.50 -0.83 20.37
C LYS A 42 8.25 0.54 19.73
N GLU A 43 9.12 1.48 20.06
CA GLU A 43 9.15 2.83 19.53
C GLU A 43 9.20 2.74 18.00
N ASP A 44 8.58 3.71 17.33
CA ASP A 44 8.49 3.83 15.86
C ASP A 44 9.86 4.15 15.23
N VAL A 45 10.83 3.28 15.45
CA VAL A 45 12.22 3.45 15.07
C VAL A 45 12.46 2.82 13.71
N VAL A 46 12.79 3.64 12.72
CA VAL A 46 13.17 3.14 11.39
C VAL A 46 14.65 2.76 11.39
N TYR A 47 14.92 1.45 11.40
CA TYR A 47 16.29 0.95 11.38
C TYR A 47 16.95 1.14 10.02
N ILE A 48 18.20 1.61 10.04
CA ILE A 48 19.01 1.78 8.83
C ILE A 48 20.10 0.70 8.83
N PRO A 49 20.23 -0.09 7.74
CA PRO A 49 21.25 -1.13 7.64
C PRO A 49 22.66 -0.56 7.86
N ASP A 50 23.39 -1.16 8.82
CA ASP A 50 24.76 -0.75 9.13
C ASP A 50 25.78 -1.11 8.03
N ASN A 51 25.43 -2.07 7.16
CA ASN A 51 26.33 -2.60 6.14
C ASN A 51 26.11 -1.95 4.76
N CYS A 52 26.38 -0.65 4.66
CA CYS A 52 26.09 0.19 3.48
C CYS A 52 26.94 -0.09 2.21
N ARG A 53 27.64 -1.24 2.13
CA ARG A 53 28.60 -1.54 1.03
C ARG A 53 28.28 -2.79 0.21
N ARG A 54 27.23 -3.55 0.55
CA ARG A 54 26.88 -4.76 -0.22
C ARG A 54 25.83 -4.46 -1.26
N HIS A 55 25.96 -5.09 -2.42
CA HIS A 55 24.92 -5.05 -3.44
C HIS A 55 23.69 -5.80 -2.95
N ALA A 56 22.51 -5.29 -3.32
CA ALA A 56 21.23 -5.93 -3.07
C ALA A 56 20.87 -6.78 -4.29
N TRP A 57 21.40 -8.00 -4.32
CA TRP A 57 21.26 -8.90 -5.47
C TRP A 57 19.83 -9.46 -5.61
N LYS A 58 19.25 -9.30 -6.79
CA LYS A 58 17.97 -9.89 -7.24
C LYS A 58 18.19 -10.68 -8.51
N SER A 59 17.26 -11.59 -8.83
CA SER A 59 17.33 -12.37 -10.07
C SER A 59 17.11 -11.48 -11.29
N VAL A 60 17.91 -11.67 -12.34
CA VAL A 60 17.76 -10.96 -13.63
C VAL A 60 16.41 -11.21 -14.31
N LYS A 61 15.63 -12.20 -13.87
CA LYS A 61 14.26 -12.45 -14.34
C LYS A 61 13.29 -11.30 -14.05
N LEU A 62 13.63 -10.40 -13.13
CA LEU A 62 12.84 -9.18 -12.88
C LEU A 62 13.12 -8.09 -13.93
N LEU A 63 14.19 -8.22 -14.73
CA LEU A 63 14.45 -7.34 -15.84
C LEU A 63 13.69 -7.83 -17.07
N SER A 64 13.13 -6.92 -17.85
CA SER A 64 12.53 -7.21 -19.15
C SER A 64 13.56 -7.47 -20.26
N ARG A 65 14.84 -7.41 -19.92
CA ARG A 65 15.97 -7.53 -20.86
C ARG A 65 17.07 -8.42 -20.31
N SER A 66 17.79 -9.06 -21.22
CA SER A 66 19.04 -9.76 -20.92
C SER A 66 20.12 -8.76 -20.50
N CYS A 67 21.10 -9.24 -19.73
CA CYS A 67 22.24 -8.43 -19.30
C CYS A 67 23.53 -9.24 -19.37
N VAL A 68 24.66 -8.55 -19.32
CA VAL A 68 26.00 -9.12 -19.36
C VAL A 68 26.63 -8.98 -17.97
N CYS A 69 27.31 -10.03 -17.51
CA CYS A 69 28.02 -10.01 -16.24
C CYS A 69 29.11 -8.92 -16.27
N SER A 70 29.05 -7.97 -15.33
CA SER A 70 30.02 -6.86 -15.24
C SER A 70 31.44 -7.29 -14.89
N VAL A 71 31.66 -8.57 -14.56
CA VAL A 71 32.97 -9.11 -14.16
C VAL A 71 33.64 -9.91 -15.28
N CYS A 72 32.90 -10.77 -15.97
CA CYS A 72 33.43 -11.78 -16.90
C CYS A 72 32.80 -11.71 -18.30
N ASP A 73 31.95 -10.72 -18.55
CA ASP A 73 31.29 -10.45 -19.84
C ASP A 73 30.40 -11.58 -20.37
N THR A 74 30.03 -12.53 -19.50
CA THR A 74 29.09 -13.61 -19.86
C THR A 74 27.67 -13.07 -19.98
N SER A 75 27.00 -13.37 -21.10
CA SER A 75 25.59 -13.00 -21.34
C SER A 75 24.64 -13.83 -20.47
N MET A 76 23.64 -13.16 -19.89
CA MET A 76 22.69 -13.70 -18.93
C MET A 76 21.28 -13.30 -19.35
N SER A 77 20.50 -14.29 -19.81
CA SER A 77 19.09 -14.11 -20.18
C SER A 77 18.13 -14.55 -19.08
N SER A 78 18.49 -15.55 -18.26
CA SER A 78 17.60 -16.12 -17.25
C SER A 78 18.27 -16.54 -15.94
N ASN A 79 19.60 -16.75 -15.98
CA ASN A 79 20.41 -17.17 -14.84
C ASN A 79 21.45 -16.08 -14.55
N GLY A 80 21.39 -15.52 -13.36
CA GLY A 80 22.25 -14.42 -12.93
C GLY A 80 21.53 -13.47 -11.99
N HIS A 81 22.28 -12.46 -11.55
CA HIS A 81 21.85 -11.48 -10.58
C HIS A 81 22.10 -10.06 -11.07
N PHE A 82 21.25 -9.13 -10.68
CA PHE A 82 21.53 -7.71 -10.76
C PHE A 82 21.34 -7.07 -9.39
N CYS A 83 22.10 -6.02 -9.10
CA CYS A 83 21.91 -5.22 -7.91
C CYS A 83 20.73 -4.26 -8.12
N GLU A 84 19.67 -4.38 -7.32
CA GLU A 84 18.50 -3.52 -7.42
C GLU A 84 18.78 -2.04 -7.07
N SER A 85 19.94 -1.74 -6.47
CA SER A 85 20.31 -0.36 -6.10
C SER A 85 21.12 0.35 -7.19
N CYS A 86 22.17 -0.28 -7.73
CA CYS A 86 23.04 0.35 -8.73
C CYS A 86 22.91 -0.23 -10.15
N GLY A 87 22.32 -1.42 -10.29
CA GLY A 87 22.15 -2.11 -11.57
C GLY A 87 23.39 -2.85 -12.09
N VAL A 88 24.45 -3.02 -11.28
CA VAL A 88 25.55 -3.94 -11.60
C VAL A 88 24.98 -5.34 -11.81
N CYS A 89 25.43 -6.03 -12.85
CA CYS A 89 24.98 -7.38 -13.17
C CYS A 89 26.12 -8.38 -12.91
N SER A 90 25.79 -9.57 -12.41
CA SER A 90 26.75 -10.62 -12.10
C SER A 90 26.16 -11.99 -12.38
N ASP A 91 26.96 -12.89 -12.96
CA ASP A 91 26.62 -14.31 -12.95
C ASP A 91 26.72 -14.87 -11.52
N ASN A 92 26.27 -16.12 -11.35
CA ASN A 92 26.26 -16.81 -10.05
C ASN A 92 27.67 -16.99 -9.43
N GLY A 93 28.71 -17.17 -10.27
CA GLY A 93 30.10 -17.37 -9.82
C GLY A 93 30.85 -16.07 -9.52
N CYS A 94 30.35 -14.94 -10.02
CA CYS A 94 31.00 -13.64 -9.94
C CYS A 94 30.44 -12.72 -8.85
N VAL A 95 29.37 -13.11 -8.15
CA VAL A 95 28.67 -12.25 -7.17
C VAL A 95 29.65 -11.66 -6.14
N ARG A 96 30.49 -12.52 -5.56
CA ARG A 96 31.50 -12.08 -4.57
C ARG A 96 32.55 -11.15 -5.18
N LYS A 97 33.01 -11.45 -6.40
CA LYS A 97 33.97 -10.59 -7.12
C LYS A 97 33.35 -9.23 -7.44
N ALA A 98 32.05 -9.20 -7.77
CA ALA A 98 31.32 -7.97 -8.03
C ALA A 98 31.14 -7.11 -6.75
N ASP A 99 30.85 -7.73 -5.61
CA ASP A 99 30.81 -7.05 -4.29
C ASP A 99 32.17 -6.43 -3.90
N GLU A 100 33.28 -7.06 -4.28
CA GLU A 100 34.62 -6.55 -4.01
C GLU A 100 35.07 -5.47 -5.02
N LYS A 101 34.69 -5.61 -6.29
CA LYS A 101 35.15 -4.76 -7.40
C LYS A 101 34.33 -3.48 -7.59
N PHE A 102 33.02 -3.52 -7.40
CA PHE A 102 32.12 -2.42 -7.77
C PHE A 102 31.46 -1.76 -6.55
N PRO A 103 31.47 -0.44 -6.44
CA PRO A 103 30.71 0.26 -5.41
C PRO A 103 29.20 0.20 -5.68
N CYS A 104 28.41 0.26 -4.60
CA CYS A 104 26.95 0.38 -4.65
C CYS A 104 26.50 1.78 -4.19
N LYS A 105 25.20 2.08 -4.34
CA LYS A 105 24.60 3.33 -3.83
C LYS A 105 24.88 3.50 -2.35
N GLN A 106 25.43 4.65 -2.00
CA GLN A 106 25.64 5.03 -0.60
C GLN A 106 24.28 5.32 0.04
N LEU A 107 23.99 4.69 1.19
CA LEU A 107 22.71 4.86 1.89
C LEU A 107 22.68 6.09 2.83
N ARG A 108 23.85 6.56 3.28
CA ARG A 108 24.03 7.76 4.14
C ARG A 108 25.49 8.20 4.21
N ILE A 109 25.74 9.44 4.63
CA ILE A 109 27.08 9.92 5.00
C ILE A 109 27.45 9.44 6.42
N ARG A 110 28.65 8.88 6.59
CA ARG A 110 29.12 8.30 7.88
C ARG A 110 29.95 9.25 8.73
N THR A 111 30.68 10.18 8.11
CA THR A 111 31.64 11.08 8.77
C THR A 111 31.40 12.51 8.33
N ARG A 112 31.24 13.45 9.27
CA ARG A 112 31.13 14.90 9.00
C ARG A 112 32.43 15.52 8.43
N ALA A 113 33.51 14.73 8.38
CA ALA A 113 34.77 15.10 7.74
C ALA A 113 34.76 14.86 6.22
N ASP A 114 33.81 14.07 5.70
CA ASP A 114 33.33 14.32 4.35
C ASP A 114 32.53 15.62 4.48
N ASP A 115 33.10 16.71 3.97
CA ASP A 115 32.57 18.07 3.91
C ASP A 115 31.15 18.24 3.33
N GLY A 116 30.43 17.14 3.08
CA GLY A 116 29.10 17.12 2.49
C GLY A 116 29.05 17.70 1.07
N SER A 117 30.19 18.01 0.46
CA SER A 117 30.27 19.02 -0.59
C SER A 117 30.00 18.51 -1.99
N THR A 118 30.02 17.20 -2.24
CA THR A 118 29.91 16.74 -3.63
C THR A 118 29.07 15.48 -3.75
N SER A 119 27.84 15.65 -4.23
CA SER A 119 27.03 14.57 -4.77
C SER A 119 27.79 13.96 -5.95
N ARG A 120 28.56 12.89 -5.71
CA ARG A 120 29.36 12.25 -6.76
C ARG A 120 28.49 11.32 -7.60
N HIS A 121 28.79 11.24 -8.88
CA HIS A 121 28.20 10.22 -9.73
C HIS A 121 28.60 8.82 -9.26
N LEU A 122 27.71 7.86 -9.43
CA LEU A 122 28.00 6.43 -9.32
C LEU A 122 27.91 5.81 -10.71
N TRP A 123 29.02 5.84 -11.44
CA TRP A 123 29.09 5.34 -12.82
C TRP A 123 29.21 3.82 -12.85
N ILE A 124 28.31 3.18 -13.59
CA ILE A 124 28.28 1.75 -13.86
C ILE A 124 28.45 1.56 -15.36
N LYS A 125 29.42 0.72 -15.75
CA LYS A 125 29.71 0.44 -17.15
C LYS A 125 28.73 -0.56 -17.73
N GLY A 126 28.24 -0.29 -18.94
CA GLY A 126 27.50 -1.27 -19.73
C GLY A 126 26.07 -1.52 -19.31
N ASN A 127 25.48 -2.55 -19.93
CA ASN A 127 24.09 -2.95 -19.69
C ASN A 127 23.13 -1.77 -19.84
N LEU A 128 23.31 -0.95 -20.87
CA LEU A 128 22.45 0.19 -21.16
C LEU A 128 21.17 -0.27 -21.88
N PRO A 129 20.01 0.36 -21.65
CA PRO A 129 18.81 0.11 -22.43
C PRO A 129 19.03 0.37 -23.92
N LEU A 130 18.29 -0.31 -24.79
CA LEU A 130 18.32 -0.02 -26.23
C LEU A 130 17.85 1.42 -26.48
N GLY A 131 18.48 2.11 -27.43
CA GLY A 131 18.17 3.50 -27.75
C GLY A 131 18.61 4.49 -26.65
N SER A 132 19.62 4.12 -25.85
CA SER A 132 20.20 5.04 -24.87
C SER A 132 20.95 6.16 -25.57
N GLU A 133 20.59 7.40 -25.29
CA GLU A 133 21.24 8.58 -25.85
C GLU A 133 22.40 9.08 -24.95
N CYS A 134 23.50 9.51 -25.56
CA CYS A 134 24.64 10.08 -24.87
C CYS A 134 24.36 11.52 -24.43
N CYS A 135 24.47 11.80 -23.13
CA CYS A 135 24.25 13.14 -22.58
C CYS A 135 25.27 14.20 -23.02
N VAL A 136 26.34 13.83 -23.73
CA VAL A 136 27.37 14.73 -24.25
C VAL A 136 27.12 15.08 -25.71
N CYS A 137 27.10 14.09 -26.59
CA CYS A 137 26.96 14.32 -28.04
C CYS A 137 25.53 14.18 -28.57
N GLN A 138 24.57 13.73 -27.75
CA GLN A 138 23.17 13.49 -28.12
C GLN A 138 22.99 12.43 -29.23
N GLU A 139 24.00 11.57 -29.42
CA GLU A 139 23.92 10.41 -30.33
C GLU A 139 23.63 9.13 -29.54
N ASP A 140 23.01 8.15 -30.21
CA ASP A 140 22.78 6.82 -29.66
C ASP A 140 24.10 6.16 -29.20
N ILE A 141 24.08 5.56 -28.01
CA ILE A 141 25.20 4.80 -27.44
C ILE A 141 25.36 3.45 -28.14
N ASP A 142 24.28 2.93 -28.72
CA ASP A 142 24.22 1.65 -29.41
C ASP A 142 24.40 1.85 -30.92
N GLN A 143 25.62 1.69 -31.43
CA GLN A 143 25.86 1.60 -32.89
C GLN A 143 25.76 0.15 -33.43
N THR A 144 25.79 -0.84 -32.54
CA THR A 144 25.75 -2.26 -32.86
C THR A 144 24.71 -2.91 -31.96
N SER A 145 23.70 -3.58 -32.50
CA SER A 145 22.56 -4.17 -31.77
C SER A 145 22.90 -5.32 -30.81
N GLU A 146 24.14 -5.40 -30.32
CA GLU A 146 24.68 -6.45 -29.46
C GLU A 146 24.69 -5.98 -27.99
N LEU A 147 24.26 -6.84 -27.07
CA LEU A 147 24.35 -6.57 -25.63
C LEU A 147 25.81 -6.57 -25.18
N GLY A 148 26.23 -5.59 -24.38
CA GLY A 148 27.62 -5.53 -23.94
C GLY A 148 27.92 -4.54 -22.83
N LEU A 149 29.22 -4.44 -22.52
CA LEU A 149 29.76 -3.51 -21.53
C LEU A 149 30.33 -2.24 -22.18
N PHE A 150 29.55 -1.59 -23.03
CA PHE A 150 29.87 -0.31 -23.65
C PHE A 150 29.11 0.84 -22.99
N GLY A 151 29.77 1.99 -22.91
CA GLY A 151 29.22 3.18 -22.29
C GLY A 151 29.07 3.10 -20.77
N GLN A 152 28.65 4.21 -20.17
CA GLN A 152 28.60 4.42 -18.73
C GLN A 152 27.24 5.02 -18.35
N ARG A 153 26.62 4.52 -17.27
CA ARG A 153 25.40 5.08 -16.69
C ARG A 153 25.59 5.45 -15.23
N CYS A 154 25.16 6.65 -14.85
CA CYS A 154 25.13 7.03 -13.45
C CYS A 154 23.89 6.44 -12.75
N ALA A 155 24.08 5.67 -11.68
CA ALA A 155 22.99 5.06 -10.91
C ALA A 155 22.12 6.08 -10.14
N TRP A 156 22.55 7.34 -10.02
CA TRP A 156 21.77 8.40 -9.38
C TRP A 156 21.02 9.24 -10.41
N CYS A 157 21.74 10.00 -11.25
CA CYS A 157 21.11 10.91 -12.21
C CYS A 157 20.63 10.24 -13.51
N GLN A 158 20.88 8.94 -13.69
CA GLN A 158 20.53 8.15 -14.89
C GLN A 158 21.15 8.65 -16.21
N ARG A 159 22.02 9.68 -16.18
CA ARG A 159 22.77 10.11 -17.37
C ARG A 159 23.61 8.96 -17.91
N MET A 160 23.69 8.89 -19.23
CA MET A 160 24.46 7.90 -19.97
C MET A 160 25.46 8.60 -20.88
N ALA A 161 26.65 8.03 -21.04
CA ALA A 161 27.68 8.58 -21.92
C ALA A 161 28.42 7.46 -22.64
N HIS A 162 28.81 7.68 -23.89
CA HIS A 162 29.76 6.79 -24.57
C HIS A 162 31.07 6.71 -23.80
N ASP A 163 31.80 5.61 -23.96
CA ASP A 163 33.15 5.47 -23.39
C ASP A 163 34.09 6.59 -23.88
N LYS A 164 33.96 7.03 -25.15
CA LYS A 164 34.73 8.15 -25.73
C LYS A 164 34.37 9.52 -25.12
N CYS A 165 33.11 9.71 -24.72
CA CYS A 165 32.59 10.96 -24.17
C CYS A 165 32.70 11.02 -22.63
N PHE A 166 33.07 9.91 -21.99
CA PHE A 166 33.03 9.78 -20.54
C PHE A 166 33.97 10.75 -19.81
N SER A 167 35.10 11.09 -20.41
CA SER A 167 36.07 12.05 -19.85
C SER A 167 35.42 13.42 -19.56
N GLU A 168 34.46 13.85 -20.37
CA GLU A 168 33.79 15.15 -20.26
C GLU A 168 32.81 15.22 -19.06
N VAL A 169 32.28 14.08 -18.62
CA VAL A 169 31.29 14.00 -17.53
C VAL A 169 31.82 13.32 -16.27
N SER A 170 32.97 12.66 -16.34
CA SER A 170 33.53 11.87 -15.23
C SER A 170 33.88 12.72 -14.00
N SER A 171 34.24 13.99 -14.20
CA SER A 171 34.70 14.92 -13.16
C SER A 171 33.60 15.86 -12.64
N THR A 172 32.41 15.87 -13.25
CA THR A 172 31.31 16.74 -12.83
C THR A 172 30.64 16.23 -11.56
N LEU A 173 29.81 17.07 -10.94
CA LEU A 173 28.97 16.68 -9.80
C LEU A 173 27.62 16.15 -10.28
N CYS A 174 27.16 15.09 -9.62
CA CYS A 174 25.83 14.53 -9.82
C CYS A 174 24.79 15.45 -9.19
N ASP A 175 23.89 15.94 -10.02
CA ASP A 175 22.73 16.75 -9.65
C ASP A 175 21.47 15.89 -9.41
N PHE A 176 21.62 14.56 -9.33
CA PHE A 176 20.54 13.57 -9.25
C PHE A 176 19.56 13.57 -10.44
N GLY A 177 19.88 14.28 -11.52
CA GLY A 177 19.16 14.23 -12.78
C GLY A 177 17.71 14.73 -12.68
N PRO A 178 16.83 14.28 -13.60
CA PRO A 178 15.47 14.81 -13.72
C PRO A 178 14.59 14.53 -12.50
N PHE A 179 14.86 13.45 -11.77
CA PHE A 179 14.07 13.03 -10.59
C PHE A 179 14.65 13.50 -9.25
N LYS A 180 15.58 14.48 -9.25
CA LYS A 180 16.22 15.00 -8.03
C LYS A 180 15.24 15.50 -6.97
N GLU A 181 14.06 15.97 -7.39
CA GLU A 181 13.01 16.46 -6.48
C GLU A 181 12.31 15.33 -5.73
N MET A 182 12.37 14.10 -6.25
CA MET A 182 11.74 12.90 -5.70
C MET A 182 12.68 12.05 -4.84
N ILE A 183 13.99 12.29 -4.91
CA ILE A 183 15.01 11.49 -4.23
C ILE A 183 15.28 12.07 -2.84
N PHE A 184 15.50 11.23 -1.84
CA PHE A 184 16.19 11.59 -0.59
C PHE A 184 17.70 11.42 -0.78
N PRO A 185 18.49 12.50 -1.00
CA PRO A 185 19.93 12.35 -1.19
C PRO A 185 20.59 11.71 0.05
N PRO A 186 21.66 10.91 -0.10
CA PRO A 186 22.32 10.28 1.05
C PRO A 186 22.81 11.25 2.12
N LYS A 187 23.13 12.50 1.72
CA LYS A 187 23.54 13.58 2.63
C LYS A 187 22.41 14.11 3.52
N CYS A 188 21.17 13.91 3.09
CA CYS A 188 19.98 14.36 3.81
C CYS A 188 19.58 13.41 4.94
N ILE A 189 20.08 12.17 4.95
CA ILE A 189 19.66 11.12 5.89
C ILE A 189 20.53 11.16 7.16
N LEU A 190 19.95 11.60 8.27
CA LEU A 190 20.59 11.55 9.58
C LEU A 190 20.26 10.24 10.28
N ALA A 191 21.30 9.55 10.73
CA ALA A 191 21.13 8.30 11.44
C ALA A 191 22.17 8.12 12.53
N SER A 192 21.74 7.64 13.70
CA SER A 192 22.61 7.42 14.84
C SER A 192 22.19 6.19 15.63
N ARG A 193 23.05 5.75 16.54
CA ARG A 193 22.70 4.78 17.59
C ARG A 193 22.27 5.57 18.82
N SER A 194 21.31 5.06 19.58
CA SER A 194 20.90 5.65 20.85
C SER A 194 21.07 4.63 21.97
N LYS A 195 20.96 5.08 23.23
CA LYS A 195 20.96 4.16 24.39
C LYS A 195 19.75 3.21 24.36
N VAL A 196 18.66 3.62 23.70
CA VAL A 196 17.38 2.90 23.63
C VAL A 196 17.32 1.98 22.41
N ALA A 197 17.92 2.39 21.28
CA ALA A 197 18.01 1.60 20.05
C ALA A 197 19.49 1.33 19.69
N PRO A 198 20.01 0.11 19.99
CA PRO A 198 21.43 -0.21 19.78
C PRO A 198 21.81 -0.33 18.31
N LYS A 199 20.84 -0.52 17.42
CA LYS A 199 21.02 -0.49 15.96
C LYS A 199 20.90 0.94 15.45
N VAL A 200 21.60 1.24 14.37
CA VAL A 200 21.47 2.54 13.68
C VAL A 200 20.05 2.71 13.19
N HIS A 201 19.49 3.88 13.46
CA HIS A 201 18.15 4.25 13.05
C HIS A 201 18.11 5.68 12.53
N LEU A 202 17.07 5.98 11.74
CA LEU A 202 16.77 7.31 11.26
C LEU A 202 16.48 8.22 12.46
N THR A 203 17.16 9.36 12.52
CA THR A 203 16.93 10.37 13.57
C THR A 203 16.47 11.71 13.01
N GLY A 204 16.55 11.91 11.70
CA GLY A 204 16.03 13.08 11.04
C GLY A 204 16.40 13.14 9.56
N ILE A 205 15.76 14.06 8.85
CA ILE A 205 16.05 14.33 7.45
C ILE A 205 16.33 15.83 7.29
N ILE A 206 17.48 16.18 6.73
CA ILE A 206 17.85 17.57 6.42
C ILE A 206 17.47 17.86 4.96
N PRO A 207 16.70 18.91 4.67
CA PRO A 207 16.39 19.28 3.29
C PRO A 207 17.65 19.59 2.46
N PRO A 208 17.68 19.21 1.16
CA PRO A 208 18.78 19.54 0.26
C PRO A 208 18.77 21.02 -0.13
N GLU A 209 19.76 21.46 -0.90
CA GLU A 209 19.91 22.85 -1.35
C GLU A 209 18.70 23.31 -2.21
N TRP A 210 18.08 22.38 -2.96
CA TRP A 210 16.89 22.62 -3.77
C TRP A 210 15.55 22.42 -3.02
N LYS A 211 15.53 22.65 -1.70
CA LYS A 211 14.36 22.42 -0.83
C LYS A 211 13.04 23.06 -1.29
N ALA A 212 13.07 24.16 -2.05
CA ALA A 212 11.86 24.86 -2.50
C ALA A 212 10.95 23.95 -3.36
N ASN A 213 11.56 23.24 -4.31
CA ASN A 213 10.86 22.34 -5.23
C ASN A 213 10.98 20.87 -4.80
N TRP A 214 11.69 20.59 -3.71
CA TRP A 214 11.86 19.23 -3.23
C TRP A 214 10.52 18.65 -2.74
N ARG A 215 10.09 17.56 -3.37
CA ARG A 215 8.86 16.81 -3.08
C ARG A 215 9.21 15.32 -3.09
N PRO A 216 9.94 14.85 -2.07
CA PRO A 216 10.50 13.51 -2.09
C PRO A 216 9.40 12.45 -2.15
N LEU A 217 9.64 11.40 -2.93
CA LEU A 217 8.69 10.32 -3.19
C LEU A 217 9.06 9.10 -2.35
N ILE A 218 8.16 8.70 -1.45
CA ILE A 218 8.24 7.45 -0.70
C ILE A 218 7.45 6.40 -1.48
N VAL A 219 8.05 5.25 -1.78
CA VAL A 219 7.37 4.16 -2.48
C VAL A 219 7.00 3.07 -1.48
N VAL A 220 5.75 2.63 -1.50
CA VAL A 220 5.21 1.59 -0.63
C VAL A 220 4.59 0.51 -1.52
N ALA A 221 5.18 -0.67 -1.56
CA ALA A 221 4.71 -1.77 -2.40
C ALA A 221 4.24 -2.95 -1.56
N ASN A 222 3.06 -3.49 -1.87
CA ASN A 222 2.54 -4.70 -1.23
C ASN A 222 2.70 -5.92 -2.14
N SER A 223 3.75 -6.71 -1.88
CA SER A 223 4.08 -7.92 -2.64
C SER A 223 3.13 -9.10 -2.42
N LYS A 224 2.20 -9.00 -1.46
CA LYS A 224 1.18 -10.04 -1.21
C LYS A 224 -0.11 -9.84 -2.00
N SER A 225 -0.29 -8.70 -2.68
CA SER A 225 -1.58 -8.25 -3.26
C SER A 225 -2.10 -9.02 -4.49
N GLY A 226 -1.56 -10.20 -4.82
CA GLY A 226 -2.09 -11.06 -5.88
C GLY A 226 -1.63 -10.74 -7.31
N SER A 227 -0.52 -10.01 -7.50
CA SER A 227 0.17 -9.94 -8.79
C SER A 227 1.69 -10.05 -8.62
N SER A 228 2.34 -10.74 -9.57
CA SER A 228 3.77 -11.05 -9.60
C SER A 228 4.70 -9.85 -9.90
N GLY A 229 4.17 -8.61 -9.84
CA GLY A 229 4.88 -7.41 -10.31
C GLY A 229 5.47 -6.52 -9.20
N ALA A 230 5.04 -6.66 -7.94
CA ALA A 230 5.49 -5.77 -6.87
C ALA A 230 7.01 -5.84 -6.64
N ASP A 231 7.59 -7.04 -6.70
CA ASP A 231 9.04 -7.25 -6.54
C ASP A 231 9.84 -6.56 -7.66
N GLN A 232 9.29 -6.57 -8.88
CA GLN A 232 9.87 -5.84 -10.01
C GLN A 232 9.77 -4.32 -9.79
N VAL A 233 8.62 -3.81 -9.35
CA VAL A 233 8.42 -2.39 -9.03
C VAL A 233 9.44 -1.92 -7.99
N VAL A 234 9.59 -2.67 -6.89
CA VAL A 234 10.55 -2.35 -5.83
C VAL A 234 11.97 -2.33 -6.37
N ALA A 235 12.36 -3.39 -7.10
CA ALA A 235 13.72 -3.51 -7.61
C ALA A 235 14.08 -2.39 -8.60
N LEU A 236 13.17 -2.07 -9.52
CA LEU A 236 13.39 -1.03 -10.53
C LEU A 236 13.33 0.39 -9.93
N MET A 237 12.44 0.64 -8.96
CA MET A 237 12.37 1.93 -8.24
C MET A 237 13.62 2.18 -7.39
N ARG A 238 14.17 1.16 -6.70
CA ARG A 238 15.46 1.28 -5.97
C ARG A 238 16.64 1.59 -6.91
N GLY A 239 16.53 1.20 -8.17
CA GLY A 239 17.53 1.49 -9.21
C GLY A 239 17.60 2.97 -9.55
N ILE A 240 16.50 3.72 -9.42
CA ILE A 240 16.43 5.16 -9.73
C ILE A 240 16.46 6.01 -8.47
N LEU A 241 15.63 5.66 -7.49
CA LEU A 241 15.46 6.39 -6.24
C LEU A 241 16.52 6.02 -5.18
N HIS A 242 16.44 6.63 -3.99
CA HIS A 242 17.23 6.20 -2.85
C HIS A 242 16.72 4.84 -2.33
N PRO A 243 17.55 3.80 -2.14
CA PRO A 243 17.04 2.47 -1.78
C PRO A 243 16.20 2.44 -0.49
N LEU A 244 16.54 3.28 0.50
CA LEU A 244 15.80 3.38 1.77
C LEU A 244 14.44 4.07 1.67
N GLN A 245 14.11 4.74 0.56
CA GLN A 245 12.79 5.38 0.39
C GLN A 245 11.76 4.46 -0.28
N VAL A 246 12.16 3.22 -0.60
CA VAL A 246 11.33 2.21 -1.27
C VAL A 246 11.09 1.03 -0.33
N PHE A 247 9.86 0.92 0.15
CA PHE A 247 9.42 -0.02 1.18
C PHE A 247 8.60 -1.16 0.58
N GLU A 248 8.87 -2.37 1.04
CA GLU A 248 7.97 -3.51 0.88
C GLU A 248 7.12 -3.64 2.15
N LEU A 249 5.80 -3.70 1.99
CA LEU A 249 4.88 -3.89 3.10
C LEU A 249 4.98 -5.31 3.66
N GLY A 250 5.58 -5.41 4.85
CA GLY A 250 5.62 -6.62 5.67
C GLY A 250 4.52 -6.64 6.75
N GLN A 251 4.73 -7.43 7.79
CA GLN A 251 3.79 -7.54 8.93
C GLN A 251 3.62 -6.23 9.73
N HIS A 252 4.55 -5.28 9.63
CA HIS A 252 4.52 -4.02 10.39
C HIS A 252 3.79 -2.85 9.68
N GLY A 253 3.31 -3.08 8.45
CA GLY A 253 2.53 -2.09 7.71
C GLY A 253 3.32 -0.86 7.25
N PRO A 254 2.62 0.21 6.85
CA PRO A 254 3.24 1.40 6.26
C PRO A 254 3.89 2.36 7.27
N HIS A 255 3.87 2.04 8.57
CA HIS A 255 4.40 2.91 9.64
C HIS A 255 5.85 3.34 9.38
N GLU A 256 6.73 2.41 9.01
CA GLU A 256 8.14 2.73 8.73
C GLU A 256 8.29 3.71 7.56
N ALA A 257 7.46 3.56 6.52
CA ALA A 257 7.46 4.48 5.39
C ALA A 257 6.96 5.88 5.79
N LEU A 258 5.93 5.95 6.63
CA LEU A 258 5.35 7.22 7.08
C LEU A 258 6.23 7.96 8.10
N GLN A 259 7.06 7.26 8.87
CA GLN A 259 8.08 7.87 9.71
C GLN A 259 9.07 8.72 8.89
N TRP A 260 9.39 8.33 7.64
CA TRP A 260 10.19 9.17 6.75
C TRP A 260 9.51 10.48 6.40
N ALA A 261 8.20 10.47 6.17
CA ALA A 261 7.43 11.68 5.91
C ALA A 261 7.42 12.61 7.13
N ILE A 262 7.25 12.05 8.33
CA ILE A 262 7.31 12.81 9.60
C ILE A 262 8.71 13.44 9.79
N HIS A 263 9.78 12.68 9.58
CA HIS A 263 11.14 13.19 9.72
C HIS A 263 11.55 14.20 8.62
N ALA A 264 10.85 14.22 7.48
CA ALA A 264 11.08 15.18 6.39
C ALA A 264 10.36 16.52 6.60
N ALA A 265 9.47 16.62 7.60
CA ALA A 265 8.76 17.85 7.93
C ALA A 265 9.76 19.02 8.15
N PRO A 266 9.46 20.24 7.66
CA PRO A 266 8.19 20.69 7.10
C PRO A 266 8.02 20.43 5.58
N THR A 267 8.87 19.60 4.97
CA THR A 267 8.76 19.28 3.53
C THR A 267 7.58 18.35 3.31
N ARG A 268 6.67 18.70 2.38
CA ARG A 268 5.59 17.79 1.96
C ARG A 268 6.17 16.65 1.12
N CYS A 269 5.94 15.41 1.56
CA CYS A 269 6.26 14.20 0.81
C CYS A 269 5.14 13.78 -0.15
N ARG A 270 5.52 13.04 -1.19
CA ARG A 270 4.60 12.24 -2.00
C ARG A 270 4.74 10.77 -1.63
N ILE A 271 3.67 10.00 -1.75
CA ILE A 271 3.68 8.56 -1.50
C ILE A 271 3.14 7.84 -2.72
N LEU A 272 3.92 6.94 -3.31
CA LEU A 272 3.42 6.01 -4.32
C LEU A 272 3.03 4.70 -3.64
N VAL A 273 1.76 4.33 -3.72
CA VAL A 273 1.26 3.04 -3.22
C VAL A 273 1.10 2.06 -4.38
N ALA A 274 1.95 1.05 -4.43
CA ALA A 274 1.86 -0.06 -5.37
C ALA A 274 1.07 -1.22 -4.74
N GLY A 275 -0.22 -1.31 -5.05
CA GLY A 275 -1.16 -2.23 -4.43
C GLY A 275 -2.57 -2.12 -5.00
N GLY A 276 -3.52 -2.82 -4.39
CA GLY A 276 -4.96 -2.64 -4.66
C GLY A 276 -5.63 -1.66 -3.69
N ASP A 277 -6.93 -1.46 -3.83
CA ASP A 277 -7.72 -0.49 -3.04
C ASP A 277 -7.52 -0.66 -1.52
N GLY A 278 -7.57 -1.88 -0.99
CA GLY A 278 -7.32 -2.13 0.45
C GLY A 278 -5.92 -1.73 0.93
N THR A 279 -4.89 -1.83 0.07
CA THR A 279 -3.54 -1.35 0.41
C THR A 279 -3.49 0.18 0.44
N VAL A 280 -4.17 0.84 -0.49
CA VAL A 280 -4.29 2.30 -0.51
C VAL A 280 -5.03 2.78 0.75
N GLY A 281 -6.17 2.17 1.07
CA GLY A 281 -6.93 2.47 2.29
C GLY A 281 -6.10 2.27 3.57
N TRP A 282 -5.28 1.22 3.63
CA TRP A 282 -4.37 1.00 4.77
C TRP A 282 -3.36 2.14 4.93
N VAL A 283 -2.73 2.59 3.84
CA VAL A 283 -1.80 3.72 3.86
C VAL A 283 -2.50 5.01 4.28
N LEU A 284 -3.68 5.31 3.70
CA LEU A 284 -4.47 6.50 4.04
C LEU A 284 -4.90 6.53 5.53
N ASN A 285 -5.31 5.38 6.05
CA ASN A 285 -5.68 5.25 7.46
C ASN A 285 -4.46 5.41 8.37
N THR A 286 -3.30 4.89 7.96
CA THR A 286 -2.08 5.04 8.76
C THR A 286 -1.57 6.49 8.75
N ILE A 287 -1.69 7.21 7.62
CA ILE A 287 -1.42 8.66 7.54
C ILE A 287 -2.25 9.43 8.57
N LEU A 288 -3.55 9.12 8.63
CA LEU A 288 -4.47 9.73 9.60
C LEU A 288 -4.11 9.37 11.05
N GLN A 289 -3.87 8.08 11.34
CA GLN A 289 -3.56 7.60 12.68
C GLN A 289 -2.26 8.18 13.23
N MET A 290 -1.22 8.27 12.38
CA MET A 290 0.07 8.85 12.73
C MET A 290 0.07 10.39 12.68
N LYS A 291 -1.04 11.01 12.23
CA LYS A 291 -1.19 12.48 12.11
C LYS A 291 -0.02 13.11 11.35
N VAL A 292 0.33 12.51 10.21
CA VAL A 292 1.48 12.94 9.40
C VAL A 292 1.24 14.34 8.85
N GLU A 293 2.13 15.28 9.19
CA GLU A 293 2.11 16.66 8.70
C GLU A 293 3.47 17.08 8.11
N PRO A 294 3.51 17.82 6.99
CA PRO A 294 2.38 18.18 6.14
C PRO A 294 1.71 16.96 5.50
N HIS A 295 0.39 17.01 5.33
CA HIS A 295 -0.37 15.96 4.67
C HIS A 295 0.28 15.51 3.33
N PRO A 296 0.69 14.23 3.21
CA PRO A 296 1.34 13.75 2.00
C PRO A 296 0.34 13.56 0.85
N GLU A 297 0.83 13.67 -0.39
CA GLU A 297 0.04 13.46 -1.60
C GLU A 297 0.23 12.02 -2.09
N VAL A 298 -0.86 11.27 -2.27
CA VAL A 298 -0.81 9.83 -2.56
C VAL A 298 -1.11 9.51 -4.03
N ALA A 299 -0.16 8.89 -4.72
CA ALA A 299 -0.33 8.28 -6.04
C ALA A 299 -0.51 6.75 -5.94
N ILE A 300 -1.13 6.14 -6.95
CA ILE A 300 -1.48 4.71 -6.94
C ILE A 300 -0.91 4.00 -8.17
N LEU A 301 -0.10 2.95 -7.94
CA LEU A 301 0.20 1.95 -8.96
C LEU A 301 -0.73 0.72 -8.77
N PRO A 302 -1.71 0.52 -9.68
CA PRO A 302 -2.78 -0.46 -9.50
C PRO A 302 -2.32 -1.91 -9.68
N LEU A 303 -1.85 -2.55 -8.61
CA LEU A 303 -1.40 -3.94 -8.62
C LEU A 303 -2.48 -4.95 -8.18
N GLY A 304 -3.67 -4.47 -7.79
CA GLY A 304 -4.82 -5.30 -7.40
C GLY A 304 -5.70 -5.73 -8.58
N THR A 305 -6.89 -6.29 -8.27
CA THR A 305 -7.85 -6.77 -9.28
C THR A 305 -8.96 -5.75 -9.60
N GLY A 306 -9.49 -5.04 -8.59
CA GLY A 306 -10.57 -4.05 -8.74
C GLY A 306 -10.04 -2.68 -9.18
N ASN A 307 -9.18 -2.11 -8.34
CA ASN A 307 -8.46 -0.85 -8.54
C ASN A 307 -9.42 0.30 -8.87
N ASP A 308 -10.57 0.34 -8.21
CA ASP A 308 -11.64 1.30 -8.49
C ASP A 308 -11.19 2.75 -8.21
N LEU A 309 -10.46 2.97 -7.12
CA LEU A 309 -9.91 4.30 -6.81
C LEU A 309 -8.88 4.76 -7.84
N SER A 310 -8.02 3.82 -8.30
CA SER A 310 -7.01 4.08 -9.34
C SER A 310 -7.64 4.49 -10.67
N ARG A 311 -8.77 3.88 -11.06
CA ARG A 311 -9.51 4.24 -12.28
C ARG A 311 -10.03 5.67 -12.21
N VAL A 312 -10.61 6.05 -11.08
CA VAL A 312 -11.18 7.38 -10.85
C VAL A 312 -10.09 8.46 -10.82
N LEU A 313 -8.92 8.14 -10.27
CA LEU A 313 -7.75 9.03 -10.24
C LEU A 313 -6.91 9.00 -11.53
N GLY A 314 -7.32 8.26 -12.57
CA GLY A 314 -6.66 8.25 -13.88
C GLY A 314 -5.43 7.35 -14.00
N TRP A 315 -5.00 6.69 -12.92
CA TRP A 315 -3.83 5.80 -12.91
C TRP A 315 -4.04 4.51 -13.69
N GLY A 316 -5.31 4.12 -13.90
CA GLY A 316 -5.71 3.01 -14.74
C GLY A 316 -6.34 1.85 -13.97
N ALA A 317 -6.85 0.88 -14.72
CA ALA A 317 -7.48 -0.33 -14.20
C ALA A 317 -6.47 -1.35 -13.67
N GLU A 318 -5.27 -1.36 -14.25
CA GLU A 318 -4.24 -2.36 -14.05
C GLU A 318 -2.87 -1.71 -14.20
N GLY A 319 -1.88 -2.25 -13.49
CA GLY A 319 -0.48 -1.90 -13.69
C GLY A 319 -0.03 -2.26 -15.11
N PRO A 320 1.01 -1.60 -15.64
CA PRO A 320 1.53 -1.88 -16.97
C PRO A 320 2.07 -3.32 -17.05
N ASP A 321 1.97 -3.93 -18.23
CA ASP A 321 2.52 -5.27 -18.49
C ASP A 321 4.04 -5.31 -18.30
N GLU A 322 4.71 -4.26 -18.76
CA GLU A 322 6.12 -3.98 -18.49
C GLU A 322 6.24 -2.69 -17.69
N PHE A 323 6.79 -2.78 -16.47
CA PHE A 323 6.93 -1.63 -15.61
C PHE A 323 8.16 -0.79 -15.96
N ASP A 324 7.94 0.37 -16.59
CA ASP A 324 8.95 1.41 -16.75
C ASP A 324 8.87 2.42 -15.60
N PRO A 325 9.84 2.43 -14.66
CA PRO A 325 9.85 3.38 -13.56
C PRO A 325 10.12 4.83 -14.01
N ILE A 326 10.84 5.09 -15.11
CA ILE A 326 11.13 6.45 -15.58
C ILE A 326 9.85 7.09 -16.11
N ALA A 327 9.12 6.40 -16.98
CA ALA A 327 7.82 6.86 -17.47
C ALA A 327 6.84 7.08 -16.31
N TYR A 328 6.83 6.18 -15.32
CA TYR A 328 5.91 6.28 -14.19
C TYR A 328 6.24 7.44 -13.24
N LEU A 329 7.52 7.66 -12.91
CA LEU A 329 7.95 8.84 -12.15
C LEU A 329 7.63 10.15 -12.90
N THR A 330 7.76 10.15 -14.23
CA THR A 330 7.37 11.29 -15.07
C THR A 330 5.86 11.55 -15.01
N ARG A 331 5.01 10.53 -14.98
CA ARG A 331 3.57 10.71 -14.74
C ARG A 331 3.30 11.34 -13.38
N ILE A 332 3.98 10.87 -12.32
CA ILE A 332 3.86 11.44 -10.96
C ILE A 332 4.31 12.91 -10.92
N SER A 333 5.35 13.31 -11.66
CA SER A 333 5.79 14.71 -11.66
C SER A 333 4.75 15.67 -12.26
N HIS A 334 3.95 15.18 -13.22
CA HIS A 334 2.92 15.96 -13.90
C HIS A 334 1.50 15.78 -13.32
N ALA A 335 1.33 14.90 -12.33
CA ALA A 335 0.05 14.63 -11.70
C ALA A 335 -0.47 15.86 -10.93
N GLU A 336 -1.80 15.98 -10.89
CA GLU A 336 -2.49 17.06 -10.18
C GLU A 336 -2.88 16.63 -8.77
N THR A 337 -2.75 17.54 -7.81
CA THR A 337 -3.20 17.31 -6.44
C THR A 337 -4.72 17.49 -6.37
N VAL A 338 -5.44 16.47 -5.91
CA VAL A 338 -6.89 16.48 -5.69
C VAL A 338 -7.23 16.05 -4.27
N GLN A 339 -8.41 16.42 -3.79
CA GLN A 339 -8.93 15.91 -2.51
C GLN A 339 -9.81 14.68 -2.75
N LEU A 340 -9.84 13.80 -1.75
CA LEU A 340 -10.70 12.63 -1.68
C LEU A 340 -11.39 12.64 -0.31
N ASP A 341 -12.72 12.59 -0.30
CA ASP A 341 -13.48 12.52 0.94
C ASP A 341 -13.20 11.22 1.70
N ARG A 342 -13.08 11.37 3.01
CA ARG A 342 -12.97 10.28 3.97
C ARG A 342 -14.25 10.23 4.76
N TRP A 343 -14.86 9.05 4.82
CA TRP A 343 -16.10 8.81 5.53
C TRP A 343 -15.85 7.94 6.75
N LEU A 344 -16.40 8.32 7.90
CA LEU A 344 -16.42 7.50 9.10
C LEU A 344 -17.71 6.69 9.11
N ALA A 345 -17.60 5.37 9.16
CA ALA A 345 -18.71 4.45 9.36
C ALA A 345 -18.66 3.90 10.78
N GLU A 346 -19.66 4.23 11.59
CA GLU A 346 -19.82 3.76 12.98
C GLU A 346 -20.89 2.68 13.05
N ILE A 347 -20.54 1.49 13.53
CA ILE A 347 -21.42 0.35 13.71
C ILE A 347 -21.76 0.21 15.20
N ASN A 348 -23.02 0.43 15.52
CA ASN A 348 -23.56 0.28 16.87
C ASN A 348 -24.40 -1.00 16.94
N THR A 349 -23.88 -2.04 17.60
CA THR A 349 -24.56 -3.34 17.70
C THR A 349 -25.63 -3.32 18.79
N HIS A 350 -26.84 -3.83 18.47
CA HIS A 350 -27.90 -4.00 19.44
C HIS A 350 -27.71 -5.34 20.17
N SER A 351 -26.91 -5.34 21.23
CA SER A 351 -26.78 -6.51 22.11
C SER A 351 -28.03 -6.69 22.98
N SER A 352 -28.67 -7.86 22.92
CA SER A 352 -29.74 -8.29 23.85
C SER A 352 -29.29 -8.24 25.32
N LEU A 353 -27.98 -8.31 25.55
CA LEU A 353 -27.33 -8.26 26.87
C LEU A 353 -27.04 -6.82 27.33
N ALA A 354 -27.19 -5.79 26.47
CA ALA A 354 -27.11 -4.39 26.88
C ALA A 354 -28.18 -4.03 27.94
N ARG A 355 -29.27 -4.81 28.01
CA ARG A 355 -30.29 -4.70 29.08
C ARG A 355 -29.73 -5.01 30.48
N PHE A 356 -28.66 -5.80 30.59
CA PHE A 356 -28.08 -6.20 31.88
C PHE A 356 -26.97 -5.27 32.38
N HIS A 357 -26.76 -4.10 31.76
CA HIS A 357 -25.81 -3.06 32.22
C HIS A 357 -24.41 -3.59 32.57
N VAL A 358 -23.93 -4.64 31.89
CA VAL A 358 -22.56 -5.13 32.09
C VAL A 358 -21.58 -4.17 31.40
N PRO A 359 -20.67 -3.49 32.13
CA PRO A 359 -19.70 -2.60 31.52
C PRO A 359 -18.80 -3.39 30.56
N GLY A 360 -18.71 -2.96 29.29
CA GLY A 360 -17.84 -3.57 28.26
C GLY A 360 -18.52 -4.37 27.15
N PHE A 361 -19.86 -4.53 27.15
CA PHE A 361 -20.59 -5.33 26.16
C PHE A 361 -21.31 -4.54 25.05
N SER A 362 -21.25 -3.20 25.06
CA SER A 362 -21.55 -2.39 23.87
C SER A 362 -20.24 -2.16 23.12
N GLN A 363 -20.01 -2.92 22.06
CA GLN A 363 -18.88 -2.70 21.16
C GLN A 363 -19.37 -1.89 19.97
N SER A 364 -19.12 -0.58 20.02
CA SER A 364 -19.16 0.26 18.82
C SER A 364 -17.86 0.01 18.05
N ARG A 365 -17.99 -0.38 16.78
CA ARG A 365 -16.85 -0.55 15.86
C ARG A 365 -16.94 0.55 14.82
N HIS A 366 -15.82 1.22 14.55
CA HIS A 366 -15.74 2.19 13.47
C HIS A 366 -14.64 1.84 12.48
N PHE A 367 -14.78 2.33 11.26
CA PHE A 367 -13.75 2.28 10.23
C PHE A 367 -13.91 3.46 9.27
N TYR A 368 -12.86 3.73 8.51
CA TYR A 368 -12.87 4.76 7.47
C TYR A 368 -13.10 4.12 6.10
N MET A 369 -13.93 4.78 5.30
CA MET A 369 -14.29 4.40 3.94
C MET A 369 -13.87 5.52 2.97
N TYR A 370 -13.30 5.13 1.83
CA TYR A 370 -12.88 6.05 0.77
C TYR A 370 -13.59 5.79 -0.56
N ASN A 371 -13.99 4.55 -0.85
CA ASN A 371 -14.59 4.19 -2.14
C ASN A 371 -16.08 3.99 -1.99
N TYR A 372 -16.49 2.91 -1.31
CA TYR A 372 -17.90 2.54 -1.17
C TYR A 372 -18.13 1.44 -0.13
N LEU A 373 -19.34 1.39 0.39
CA LEU A 373 -19.86 0.35 1.28
C LEU A 373 -21.10 -0.28 0.65
N SER A 374 -21.26 -1.59 0.77
CA SER A 374 -22.49 -2.25 0.35
C SER A 374 -22.97 -3.30 1.33
N VAL A 375 -24.29 -3.48 1.36
CA VAL A 375 -24.99 -4.50 2.14
C VAL A 375 -25.81 -5.36 1.20
N GLY A 376 -25.77 -6.68 1.36
CA GLY A 376 -26.55 -7.62 0.56
C GLY A 376 -25.73 -8.37 -0.50
N VAL A 377 -26.36 -8.70 -1.64
CA VAL A 377 -25.79 -9.66 -2.61
C VAL A 377 -24.44 -9.22 -3.19
N ASP A 378 -24.18 -7.93 -3.35
CA ASP A 378 -22.86 -7.41 -3.77
C ASP A 378 -21.75 -7.78 -2.76
N ALA A 379 -22.00 -7.51 -1.48
CA ALA A 379 -21.11 -7.90 -0.40
C ALA A 379 -20.96 -9.41 -0.28
N LEU A 380 -22.03 -10.18 -0.57
CA LEU A 380 -21.98 -11.63 -0.56
C LEU A 380 -21.07 -12.19 -1.65
N VAL A 381 -21.15 -11.64 -2.87
CA VAL A 381 -20.23 -12.00 -3.97
C VAL A 381 -18.79 -11.69 -3.58
N THR A 382 -18.54 -10.51 -3.00
CA THR A 382 -17.23 -10.11 -2.50
C THR A 382 -16.72 -11.06 -1.40
N LEU A 383 -17.59 -11.46 -0.46
CA LEU A 383 -17.27 -12.41 0.62
C LEU A 383 -16.91 -13.80 0.08
N ASN A 384 -17.68 -14.31 -0.88
CA ASN A 384 -17.43 -15.60 -1.50
C ASN A 384 -16.13 -15.59 -2.31
N PHE A 385 -15.86 -14.49 -3.02
CA PHE A 385 -14.59 -14.28 -3.68
C PHE A 385 -13.43 -14.29 -2.67
N HIS A 386 -13.53 -13.53 -1.58
CA HIS A 386 -12.50 -13.49 -0.52
C HIS A 386 -12.21 -14.88 0.06
N LYS A 387 -13.24 -15.65 0.42
CA LYS A 387 -13.09 -17.04 0.91
C LYS A 387 -12.44 -17.94 -0.13
N ALA A 388 -12.77 -17.77 -1.41
CA ALA A 388 -12.13 -18.52 -2.49
C ALA A 388 -10.63 -18.17 -2.61
N ARG A 389 -10.24 -16.90 -2.40
CA ARG A 389 -8.82 -16.48 -2.41
C ARG A 389 -7.98 -17.14 -1.32
N GLU A 390 -8.57 -17.43 -0.16
CA GLU A 390 -7.88 -18.06 0.96
C GLU A 390 -7.71 -19.58 0.80
N SER A 391 -8.34 -20.17 -0.23
CA SER A 391 -8.23 -21.60 -0.50
C SER A 391 -6.88 -21.97 -1.14
N SER A 392 -6.35 -23.14 -0.80
CA SER A 392 -5.08 -23.66 -1.36
C SER A 392 -5.11 -23.83 -2.89
N PHE A 393 -6.29 -24.01 -3.47
CA PHE A 393 -6.49 -24.13 -4.92
C PHE A 393 -6.29 -22.81 -5.68
N TYR A 394 -6.37 -21.67 -4.99
CA TYR A 394 -6.26 -20.34 -5.58
C TYR A 394 -4.81 -19.87 -5.81
N LEU A 395 -3.82 -20.64 -5.34
CA LEU A 395 -2.38 -20.38 -5.52
C LEU A 395 -1.96 -20.28 -7.00
N TYR A 396 -2.80 -20.76 -7.93
CA TYR A 396 -2.57 -20.72 -9.38
C TYR A 396 -3.52 -19.77 -10.13
N SER A 397 -4.26 -18.90 -9.43
CA SER A 397 -5.22 -17.97 -10.06
C SER A 397 -4.53 -16.77 -10.70
N SER A 398 -4.97 -16.41 -11.91
CA SER A 398 -4.54 -15.19 -12.61
C SER A 398 -5.54 -14.05 -12.39
N ARG A 399 -5.12 -12.79 -12.63
CA ARG A 399 -6.04 -11.62 -12.61
C ARG A 399 -7.24 -11.80 -13.55
N PHE A 400 -7.04 -12.45 -14.69
CA PHE A 400 -8.11 -12.80 -15.63
C PHE A 400 -9.09 -13.83 -15.02
N VAL A 401 -8.58 -14.89 -14.40
CA VAL A 401 -9.40 -15.89 -13.69
C VAL A 401 -10.16 -15.24 -12.54
N ASN A 402 -9.58 -14.23 -11.88
CA ASN A 402 -10.24 -13.49 -10.82
C ASN A 402 -11.44 -12.69 -11.33
N LYS A 403 -11.27 -11.96 -12.43
CA LYS A 403 -12.37 -11.23 -13.08
C LYS A 403 -13.46 -12.19 -13.58
N LEU A 404 -13.07 -13.34 -14.14
CA LEU A 404 -14.00 -14.37 -14.58
C LEU A 404 -14.74 -15.03 -13.41
N LEU A 405 -14.07 -15.29 -12.29
CA LEU A 405 -14.69 -15.80 -11.06
C LEU A 405 -15.72 -14.82 -10.52
N TYR A 406 -15.45 -13.51 -10.52
CA TYR A 406 -16.44 -12.50 -10.16
C TYR A 406 -17.69 -12.58 -11.04
N LEU A 407 -17.51 -12.73 -12.36
CA LEU A 407 -18.62 -12.92 -13.30
C LEU A 407 -19.36 -14.25 -13.05
N CYS A 408 -18.64 -15.34 -12.79
CA CYS A 408 -19.20 -16.67 -12.53
C CYS A 408 -19.93 -16.76 -11.18
N PHE A 409 -19.44 -16.11 -10.13
CA PHE A 409 -20.17 -15.99 -8.86
C PHE A 409 -21.44 -15.13 -9.04
N GLY A 410 -21.39 -14.13 -9.92
CA GLY A 410 -22.57 -13.36 -10.33
C GLY A 410 -23.63 -14.20 -11.06
N THR A 411 -23.24 -15.24 -11.80
CA THR A 411 -24.17 -16.10 -12.57
C THR A 411 -24.57 -17.39 -11.86
N GLN A 412 -23.75 -17.94 -10.94
CA GLN A 412 -24.03 -19.20 -10.23
C GLN A 412 -24.81 -19.03 -8.92
N GLN A 413 -25.05 -17.80 -8.45
CA GLN A 413 -25.96 -17.58 -7.31
C GLN A 413 -27.44 -17.59 -7.76
N VAL A 414 -27.90 -18.79 -8.12
CA VAL A 414 -29.33 -19.10 -8.28
C VAL A 414 -29.95 -19.65 -6.98
N VAL A 415 -29.19 -19.93 -5.92
CA VAL A 415 -29.74 -20.63 -4.73
C VAL A 415 -29.12 -20.20 -3.39
N GLN A 416 -29.13 -18.91 -3.03
CA GLN A 416 -29.03 -18.51 -1.61
C GLN A 416 -30.08 -17.45 -1.30
N GLN A 417 -31.07 -17.82 -0.49
CA GLN A 417 -32.21 -16.98 -0.06
C GLN A 417 -31.79 -15.82 0.89
N ASP A 418 -30.51 -15.73 1.25
CA ASP A 418 -30.02 -14.92 2.36
C ASP A 418 -30.13 -13.40 2.15
N CYS A 419 -30.28 -12.93 0.91
CA CYS A 419 -30.39 -11.50 0.56
C CYS A 419 -31.72 -11.11 -0.09
N VAL A 420 -32.70 -12.03 -0.16
CA VAL A 420 -34.04 -11.72 -0.71
C VAL A 420 -34.82 -10.86 0.31
N GLU A 421 -35.70 -10.01 -0.23
CA GLU A 421 -36.58 -9.09 0.53
C GLU A 421 -35.79 -8.14 1.46
N LEU A 422 -34.69 -7.56 0.95
CA LEU A 422 -33.81 -6.68 1.74
C LEU A 422 -34.58 -5.54 2.40
N GLU A 423 -35.63 -5.02 1.76
CA GLU A 423 -36.54 -3.98 2.25
C GLU A 423 -37.25 -4.33 3.58
N LYS A 424 -37.42 -5.63 3.90
CA LYS A 424 -37.98 -6.07 5.19
C LYS A 424 -36.95 -6.11 6.30
N HIS A 425 -35.67 -6.16 5.94
CA HIS A 425 -34.56 -6.45 6.84
C HIS A 425 -33.59 -5.28 7.02
N LEU A 426 -33.74 -4.23 6.22
CA LEU A 426 -32.89 -3.04 6.21
C LEU A 426 -33.78 -1.80 6.17
N GLU A 427 -33.49 -0.82 7.03
CA GLU A 427 -34.03 0.53 6.89
C GLU A 427 -32.91 1.48 6.48
N LEU A 428 -33.21 2.34 5.50
CA LEU A 428 -32.27 3.32 4.97
C LEU A 428 -32.78 4.73 5.28
N TYR A 429 -31.89 5.57 5.78
CA TYR A 429 -32.15 6.98 6.00
C TYR A 429 -31.07 7.81 5.30
N LEU A 430 -31.50 8.80 4.53
CA LEU A 430 -30.67 9.76 3.83
C LEU A 430 -30.93 11.14 4.42
N ASP A 431 -29.90 11.76 5.02
CA ASP A 431 -30.01 13.04 5.74
C ASP A 431 -31.18 13.05 6.76
N GLY A 432 -31.36 11.93 7.46
CA GLY A 432 -32.43 11.74 8.46
C GLY A 432 -33.80 11.39 7.89
N VAL A 433 -33.99 11.43 6.56
CA VAL A 433 -35.24 11.06 5.90
C VAL A 433 -35.25 9.57 5.57
N ARG A 434 -36.27 8.85 6.02
CA ARG A 434 -36.43 7.43 5.71
C ARG A 434 -36.75 7.26 4.22
N ILE A 435 -36.02 6.37 3.56
CA ILE A 435 -36.25 6.00 2.17
C ILE A 435 -37.06 4.70 2.10
N GLU A 436 -38.14 4.71 1.33
CA GLU A 436 -38.88 3.50 0.99
C GLU A 436 -38.09 2.70 -0.04
N LEU A 437 -37.62 1.52 0.35
CA LEU A 437 -36.84 0.67 -0.52
C LEU A 437 -37.76 -0.15 -1.45
N PRO A 438 -37.51 -0.16 -2.77
CA PRO A 438 -38.13 -1.14 -3.64
C PRO A 438 -37.59 -2.55 -3.32
N SER A 439 -38.13 -3.58 -3.98
CA SER A 439 -37.59 -4.94 -3.84
C SER A 439 -36.17 -5.02 -4.38
N LEU A 440 -35.21 -5.05 -3.45
CA LEU A 440 -33.78 -5.02 -3.71
C LEU A 440 -33.11 -6.22 -3.04
N GLN A 441 -31.92 -6.55 -3.52
CA GLN A 441 -31.02 -7.53 -2.89
C GLN A 441 -29.71 -6.90 -2.43
N SER A 442 -29.42 -5.65 -2.82
CA SER A 442 -28.30 -4.90 -2.24
C SER A 442 -28.56 -3.38 -2.24
N VAL A 443 -27.99 -2.72 -1.25
CA VAL A 443 -27.82 -1.25 -1.19
C VAL A 443 -26.32 -0.96 -1.25
N VAL A 444 -25.92 -0.01 -2.09
CA VAL A 444 -24.54 0.43 -2.29
C VAL A 444 -24.47 1.93 -2.02
N VAL A 445 -23.56 2.34 -1.13
CA VAL A 445 -23.26 3.72 -0.75
C VAL A 445 -21.88 4.06 -1.31
N LEU A 446 -21.81 4.99 -2.27
CA LEU A 446 -20.59 5.31 -3.02
C LEU A 446 -20.10 6.72 -2.72
N ASN A 447 -18.79 6.86 -2.68
CA ASN A 447 -18.05 8.12 -2.73
C ASN A 447 -17.35 8.33 -4.09
N ILE A 448 -17.11 7.24 -4.83
CA ILE A 448 -16.45 7.28 -6.14
C ILE A 448 -17.31 6.59 -7.20
N ASP A 449 -17.35 7.13 -8.42
CA ASP A 449 -18.09 6.55 -9.54
C ASP A 449 -17.29 5.43 -10.24
N SER A 450 -16.90 4.43 -9.46
CA SER A 450 -16.30 3.17 -9.92
C SER A 450 -16.59 2.10 -8.87
N TRP A 451 -17.43 1.15 -9.23
CA TRP A 451 -17.85 0.05 -8.37
C TRP A 451 -17.68 -1.29 -9.09
N GLY A 452 -17.33 -2.35 -8.36
CA GLY A 452 -17.33 -3.70 -8.90
C GLY A 452 -16.38 -3.89 -10.10
N ALA A 453 -15.17 -3.31 -10.01
CA ALA A 453 -14.12 -3.32 -11.04
C ALA A 453 -14.38 -2.42 -12.26
N GLY A 454 -14.91 -1.22 -12.04
CA GLY A 454 -15.01 -0.17 -13.05
C GLY A 454 -16.41 0.18 -13.54
N VAL A 455 -17.47 -0.37 -12.94
CA VAL A 455 -18.84 -0.02 -13.29
C VAL A 455 -19.17 1.35 -12.74
N LYS A 456 -19.67 2.24 -13.60
CA LYS A 456 -19.93 3.64 -13.27
C LYS A 456 -21.42 3.89 -13.00
N LEU A 457 -21.88 3.52 -11.80
CA LEU A 457 -23.29 3.56 -11.44
C LEU A 457 -23.90 4.95 -11.61
N TRP A 458 -23.15 6.01 -11.27
CA TRP A 458 -23.64 7.37 -11.43
C TRP A 458 -23.77 7.76 -12.90
N GLU A 459 -22.71 7.60 -13.71
CA GLU A 459 -22.77 7.88 -15.16
C GLU A 459 -23.90 7.12 -15.86
N MET A 460 -24.12 5.84 -15.54
CA MET A 460 -25.18 5.01 -16.13
C MET A 460 -26.60 5.51 -15.76
N SER A 461 -26.73 6.26 -14.66
CA SER A 461 -28.02 6.75 -14.15
C SER A 461 -28.44 8.14 -14.68
N LYS A 462 -27.55 8.87 -15.39
CA LYS A 462 -27.77 10.25 -15.88
C LYS A 462 -28.96 10.45 -16.84
N ASN A 463 -29.53 9.37 -17.39
CA ASN A 463 -30.70 9.44 -18.29
C ASN A 463 -31.91 8.73 -17.67
N SER A 464 -32.02 8.70 -16.33
CA SER A 464 -33.16 8.12 -15.62
C SER A 464 -34.26 9.17 -15.41
N PRO A 465 -35.55 8.84 -15.62
CA PRO A 465 -36.66 9.78 -15.47
C PRO A 465 -36.86 10.35 -14.05
N THR A 466 -36.15 9.84 -13.04
CA THR A 466 -36.13 10.31 -11.65
C THR A 466 -35.19 11.52 -11.41
N HIS A 467 -34.86 12.27 -12.46
CA HIS A 467 -33.78 13.27 -12.51
C HIS A 467 -34.01 14.55 -11.70
N SER A 468 -35.18 14.76 -11.08
CA SER A 468 -35.66 16.10 -10.70
C SER A 468 -35.31 16.58 -9.27
N ILE A 469 -34.61 15.80 -8.43
CA ILE A 469 -34.49 16.10 -6.99
C ILE A 469 -33.04 16.30 -6.49
N MET A 470 -32.01 16.16 -7.32
CA MET A 470 -30.62 16.03 -6.82
C MET A 470 -29.59 16.88 -7.59
N LYS A 471 -28.43 17.13 -6.96
CA LYS A 471 -27.26 17.76 -7.59
C LYS A 471 -26.88 16.96 -8.85
N GLU A 472 -26.62 17.63 -9.98
CA GLU A 472 -26.36 16.97 -11.26
C GLU A 472 -24.92 16.44 -11.41
N ILE A 473 -24.04 16.68 -10.44
CA ILE A 473 -22.61 16.42 -10.53
C ILE A 473 -22.17 15.53 -9.36
N HIS A 474 -21.57 14.38 -9.68
CA HIS A 474 -20.83 13.53 -8.74
C HIS A 474 -19.42 14.09 -8.57
N SER A 475 -18.90 14.08 -7.35
CA SER A 475 -17.53 14.45 -7.01
C SER A 475 -17.01 13.57 -5.88
N ILE A 476 -15.72 13.22 -5.93
CA ILE A 476 -15.07 12.44 -4.86
C ILE A 476 -14.71 13.27 -3.62
N SER A 477 -15.12 14.54 -3.58
CA SER A 477 -14.60 15.55 -2.64
C SER A 477 -15.61 16.65 -2.27
N ASP A 478 -16.91 16.43 -2.51
CA ASP A 478 -17.94 17.43 -2.23
C ASP A 478 -18.77 17.17 -0.95
N GLY A 479 -18.37 16.17 -0.16
CA GLY A 479 -19.00 15.80 1.09
C GLY A 479 -20.39 15.17 0.91
N ILE A 480 -20.62 14.51 -0.22
CA ILE A 480 -21.88 13.85 -0.56
C ILE A 480 -21.60 12.39 -0.95
N LEU A 481 -22.47 11.46 -0.53
CA LEU A 481 -22.47 10.06 -0.94
C LEU A 481 -23.63 9.81 -1.90
N GLU A 482 -23.40 9.01 -2.94
CA GLU A 482 -24.43 8.48 -3.82
C GLU A 482 -24.94 7.13 -3.30
N VAL A 483 -26.26 6.92 -3.31
CA VAL A 483 -26.87 5.67 -2.83
C VAL A 483 -27.69 5.01 -3.93
N PHE A 484 -27.34 3.76 -4.23
CA PHE A 484 -27.97 2.94 -5.26
C PHE A 484 -28.46 1.60 -4.71
N GLY A 485 -29.45 1.03 -5.39
CA GLY A 485 -29.97 -0.30 -5.18
C GLY A 485 -29.65 -1.24 -6.34
N VAL A 486 -29.45 -2.52 -6.00
CA VAL A 486 -29.28 -3.62 -6.94
C VAL A 486 -30.35 -4.67 -6.68
N VAL A 487 -31.07 -5.10 -7.72
CA VAL A 487 -32.21 -6.02 -7.58
C VAL A 487 -31.81 -7.50 -7.49
N SER A 488 -30.65 -7.90 -8.02
CA SER A 488 -30.16 -9.30 -7.97
C SER A 488 -28.69 -9.42 -8.36
N SER A 489 -28.09 -10.61 -8.15
CA SER A 489 -26.78 -10.98 -8.70
C SER A 489 -26.75 -10.90 -10.24
N PHE A 490 -27.83 -11.31 -10.91
CA PHE A 490 -27.98 -11.17 -12.36
C PHE A 490 -27.96 -9.70 -12.80
N HIS A 491 -28.58 -8.81 -12.00
CA HIS A 491 -28.53 -7.37 -12.25
C HIS A 491 -27.10 -6.82 -12.15
N ILE A 492 -26.28 -7.31 -11.20
CA ILE A 492 -24.85 -6.96 -11.13
C ILE A 492 -24.14 -7.32 -12.43
N ALA A 493 -24.34 -8.54 -12.93
CA ALA A 493 -23.74 -8.97 -14.20
C ALA A 493 -24.21 -8.10 -15.38
N GLN A 494 -25.50 -7.77 -15.46
CA GLN A 494 -26.02 -6.87 -16.50
C GLN A 494 -25.43 -5.46 -16.40
N LEU A 495 -25.22 -4.93 -15.19
CA LEU A 495 -24.56 -3.64 -14.98
C LEU A 495 -23.10 -3.67 -15.46
N GLN A 496 -22.37 -4.74 -15.19
CA GLN A 496 -20.98 -4.92 -15.64
C GLN A 496 -20.82 -4.94 -17.16
N VAL A 497 -21.83 -5.45 -17.89
CA VAL A 497 -21.83 -5.47 -19.36
C VAL A 497 -22.63 -4.32 -19.98
N GLY A 498 -23.14 -3.38 -19.18
CA GLY A 498 -23.88 -2.21 -19.66
C GLY A 498 -25.29 -2.50 -20.20
N LEU A 499 -25.89 -3.63 -19.85
CA LEU A 499 -27.24 -4.05 -20.29
C LEU A 499 -28.37 -3.65 -19.33
N SER A 500 -28.05 -3.06 -18.16
CA SER A 500 -29.04 -2.54 -17.21
C SER A 500 -28.62 -1.17 -16.65
N LYS A 501 -29.50 -0.53 -15.88
CA LYS A 501 -29.26 0.70 -15.12
C LYS A 501 -29.46 0.46 -13.62
N PRO A 502 -28.68 1.10 -12.74
CA PRO A 502 -28.87 0.94 -11.30
C PRO A 502 -30.16 1.60 -10.82
N VAL A 503 -30.69 1.11 -9.70
CA VAL A 503 -31.83 1.75 -9.03
C VAL A 503 -31.29 2.91 -8.20
N ARG A 504 -31.59 4.15 -8.58
CA ARG A 504 -31.12 5.34 -7.85
C ARG A 504 -31.99 5.58 -6.62
N LEU A 505 -31.40 5.56 -5.42
CA LEU A 505 -32.09 5.78 -4.15
C LEU A 505 -31.93 7.21 -3.65
N GLY A 506 -30.78 7.82 -3.89
CA GLY A 506 -30.56 9.23 -3.57
C GLY A 506 -29.09 9.61 -3.49
N GLN A 507 -28.84 10.77 -2.89
CA GLN A 507 -27.55 11.26 -2.42
C GLN A 507 -27.76 11.86 -1.03
N ALA A 508 -26.75 11.81 -0.18
CA ALA A 508 -26.85 12.33 1.18
C ALA A 508 -25.50 12.77 1.72
N LYS A 509 -25.51 13.71 2.67
CA LYS A 509 -24.32 14.05 3.48
C LYS A 509 -24.16 13.12 4.68
N SER A 510 -25.23 12.47 5.10
CA SER A 510 -25.23 11.43 6.12
C SER A 510 -26.14 10.28 5.71
N VAL A 511 -25.62 9.06 5.82
CA VAL A 511 -26.36 7.83 5.53
C VAL A 511 -26.45 7.00 6.80
N ARG A 512 -27.66 6.60 7.19
CA ARG A 512 -27.88 5.67 8.29
C ARG A 512 -28.58 4.41 7.79
N ILE A 513 -28.01 3.25 8.15
CA ILE A 513 -28.51 1.93 7.75
C ILE A 513 -28.81 1.12 9.02
N VAL A 514 -30.06 0.70 9.20
CA VAL A 514 -30.47 -0.14 10.32
C VAL A 514 -30.66 -1.57 9.84
N LEU A 515 -29.82 -2.49 10.29
CA LEU A 515 -29.89 -3.91 9.97
C LEU A 515 -30.69 -4.67 11.03
N LYS A 516 -31.78 -5.33 10.59
CA LYS A 516 -32.67 -6.12 11.47
C LYS A 516 -32.27 -7.59 11.60
N ARG A 517 -31.45 -8.09 10.66
CA ARG A 517 -30.90 -9.46 10.66
C ARG A 517 -29.42 -9.43 10.30
N THR A 518 -28.75 -10.57 10.48
CA THR A 518 -27.37 -10.72 10.02
C THR A 518 -27.34 -10.70 8.49
N LEU A 519 -26.54 -9.80 7.90
CA LEU A 519 -26.42 -9.63 6.45
C LEU A 519 -24.95 -9.51 6.04
N PRO A 520 -24.59 -9.95 4.83
CA PRO A 520 -23.26 -9.71 4.28
C PRO A 520 -23.07 -8.21 4.04
N MET A 521 -21.89 -7.70 4.43
CA MET A 521 -21.48 -6.31 4.25
C MET A 521 -20.03 -6.27 3.75
N GLN A 522 -19.70 -5.25 2.96
CA GLN A 522 -18.32 -4.97 2.58
C GLN A 522 -18.07 -3.47 2.59
N ALA A 523 -16.84 -3.08 2.82
CA ALA A 523 -16.38 -1.71 2.65
C ALA A 523 -15.01 -1.71 1.99
N ASP A 524 -14.84 -0.89 0.94
CA ASP A 524 -13.62 -0.76 0.16
C ASP A 524 -13.00 -2.11 -0.28
N GLY A 525 -13.85 -3.12 -0.50
CA GLY A 525 -13.45 -4.46 -0.95
C GLY A 525 -13.18 -5.47 0.18
N GLU A 526 -13.27 -5.09 1.45
CA GLU A 526 -13.12 -5.97 2.62
C GLU A 526 -14.50 -6.48 3.08
N PRO A 527 -14.82 -7.78 2.96
CA PRO A 527 -16.17 -8.31 3.25
C PRO A 527 -16.29 -9.03 4.61
N TRP A 528 -17.47 -9.00 5.22
CA TRP A 528 -17.80 -9.76 6.44
C TRP A 528 -19.32 -10.01 6.59
N MET A 529 -19.69 -10.87 7.56
CA MET A 529 -21.08 -11.01 7.98
C MET A 529 -21.35 -10.07 9.15
N GLN A 530 -22.28 -9.14 8.98
CA GLN A 530 -22.63 -8.13 9.97
C GLN A 530 -23.92 -8.53 10.71
N SER A 531 -23.86 -8.64 12.04
CA SER A 531 -25.03 -8.86 12.90
C SER A 531 -25.94 -7.62 12.97
N PRO A 532 -27.19 -7.73 13.48
CA PRO A 532 -28.10 -6.60 13.63
C PRO A 532 -27.46 -5.41 14.34
N CYS A 533 -27.52 -4.25 13.68
CA CYS A 533 -26.83 -3.04 14.12
C CYS A 533 -27.43 -1.79 13.48
N ASP A 534 -27.02 -0.65 14.01
CA ASP A 534 -27.25 0.67 13.46
C ASP A 534 -25.92 1.23 12.94
N ILE A 535 -25.86 1.50 11.65
CA ILE A 535 -24.65 1.96 10.96
C ILE A 535 -24.86 3.41 10.59
N ASN A 536 -23.95 4.28 11.02
CA ASN A 536 -24.00 5.71 10.73
C ASN A 536 -22.76 6.10 9.92
N ILE A 537 -22.96 6.67 8.73
CA ILE A 537 -21.89 7.07 7.82
C ILE A 537 -21.92 8.60 7.69
N GLN A 538 -20.79 9.23 8.01
CA GLN A 538 -20.64 10.69 8.02
C GLN A 538 -19.27 11.12 7.51
N HIS A 539 -19.17 12.35 7.01
CA HIS A 539 -17.90 12.91 6.55
C HIS A 539 -16.91 13.11 7.71
N TYR A 540 -15.64 12.75 7.50
CA TYR A 540 -14.57 12.81 8.50
C TYR A 540 -13.32 13.56 7.98
N GLY A 541 -13.51 14.45 7.00
CA GLY A 541 -12.42 15.17 6.36
C GLY A 541 -11.95 14.52 5.07
N GLN A 542 -10.73 14.84 4.65
CA GLN A 542 -10.22 14.49 3.32
C GLN A 542 -8.82 13.90 3.36
N ALA A 543 -8.49 13.12 2.33
CA ALA A 543 -7.15 12.71 1.97
C ALA A 543 -6.69 13.46 0.74
N THR A 544 -5.38 13.75 0.66
CA THR A 544 -4.79 14.39 -0.52
C THR A 544 -4.22 13.34 -1.45
N MET A 545 -4.73 13.30 -2.68
CA MET A 545 -4.38 12.32 -3.71
C MET A 545 -3.71 13.00 -4.89
N LEU A 546 -2.95 12.23 -5.67
CA LEU A 546 -2.45 12.63 -6.98
C LEU A 546 -3.32 11.99 -8.06
N LYS A 547 -3.80 12.81 -8.99
CA LYS A 547 -4.59 12.40 -10.16
C LYS A 547 -3.70 12.46 -11.40
N ASP A 548 -3.63 11.35 -12.13
CA ASP A 548 -2.95 11.31 -13.42
C ASP A 548 -3.85 11.94 -14.49
N VAL A 549 -3.48 13.14 -14.91
CA VAL A 549 -4.13 13.85 -16.01
C VAL A 549 -3.42 13.50 -17.30
N LYS A 550 -4.07 12.66 -18.13
CA LYS A 550 -3.62 12.41 -19.50
C LYS A 550 -3.66 13.74 -20.25
N LYS A 551 -2.49 14.31 -20.55
CA LYS A 551 -2.35 15.45 -21.45
C LYS A 551 -2.45 15.02 -22.90
#